data_AF-A0A2X1CJ21-F1
#
_entry.id   AF-A0A2X1CJ21-F1
#
_cell.length_a   1.000
_cell.length_b   1.000
_cell.length_c   1.000
_cell.angle_alpha   90.00
_cell.angle_beta   90.00
_cell.angle_gamma   90.00
#
_symmetry.space_group_name_H-M   'P 1'
#
loop_
_entity.id
_entity.type
_entity.pdbx_description
1 polymer ?
#
loop_
_entity_poly.entity_id
_entity_poly.type
_entity_poly.pdbx_seq_one_letter_code
_entity_poly.pdbx_strand_id
1 'polypeptide(L)'
;MFRSRLLASALGLSLCLGAAAPAAFAQTAAAQTAAPAAQDGRAAPSLIVTVVVDQLSANLFNQYRSQFTGGLKTLADQGMVSINGYQTHGVTVTCAGHSTVLTGAHPARSGIPANDWLDTTTGQETYCLAAPQNTLAHGKNTDTARSVRNS
;
A
#
# COMPACT_ATOMS: atom_id res chain seq x y z
N MET A 1 78.01 29.91 -26.82
CA MET A 1 77.88 31.17 -26.07
C MET A 1 76.50 31.21 -25.41
N PHE A 2 76.45 31.60 -24.14
CA PHE A 2 75.26 31.98 -23.36
C PHE A 2 74.13 30.94 -23.10
N ARG A 3 74.25 30.38 -21.89
CA ARG A 3 73.26 29.87 -20.92
C ARG A 3 71.78 30.18 -21.19
N SER A 4 70.92 29.17 -21.02
CA SER A 4 69.59 29.39 -20.43
C SER A 4 69.16 28.18 -19.60
N ARG A 5 68.77 28.47 -18.35
CA ARG A 5 68.23 27.54 -17.36
C ARG A 5 66.72 27.52 -17.53
N LEU A 6 66.08 26.35 -17.49
CA LEU A 6 64.68 26.25 -17.10
C LEU A 6 64.51 25.10 -16.11
N LEU A 7 63.99 25.48 -14.94
CA LEU A 7 63.82 24.67 -13.76
C LEU A 7 62.65 23.70 -13.94
N ALA A 8 62.86 22.45 -13.53
CA ALA A 8 61.77 21.51 -13.28
C ALA A 8 61.08 21.90 -11.96
N SER A 9 59.86 22.40 -12.06
CA SER A 9 58.99 22.62 -10.90
C SER A 9 58.43 21.29 -10.41
N ALA A 10 59.00 20.77 -9.31
CA ALA A 10 58.36 19.76 -8.48
C ALA A 10 57.38 20.50 -7.55
N LEU A 11 56.08 20.43 -7.84
CA LEU A 11 55.06 20.92 -6.93
C LEU A 11 54.83 19.85 -5.85
N GLY A 12 55.39 20.12 -4.66
CA GLY A 12 55.28 19.29 -3.48
C GLY A 12 53.83 19.20 -2.97
N LEU A 13 53.46 17.97 -2.61
CA LEU A 13 52.24 17.62 -1.89
C LEU A 13 52.30 18.24 -0.48
N SER A 14 51.64 19.38 -0.28
CA SER A 14 51.52 20.00 1.04
C SER A 14 50.36 19.36 1.81
N LEU A 15 50.74 18.51 2.76
CA LEU A 15 49.88 17.91 3.78
C LEU A 15 49.41 19.00 4.77
N CYS A 16 48.22 19.54 4.58
CA CYS A 16 47.58 20.38 5.59
C CYS A 16 46.75 19.50 6.52
N LEU A 17 47.35 19.14 7.66
CA LEU A 17 46.65 18.60 8.83
C LEU A 17 45.77 19.70 9.43
N GLY A 18 44.55 19.84 8.93
CA GLY A 18 43.49 20.62 9.57
C GLY A 18 42.76 19.74 10.58
N ALA A 19 43.09 19.90 11.87
CA ALA A 19 42.31 19.31 12.96
C ALA A 19 40.91 19.93 12.99
N ALA A 20 39.98 19.36 12.21
CA ALA A 20 38.56 19.61 12.39
C ALA A 20 38.12 18.85 13.65
N ALA A 21 37.99 19.56 14.76
CA ALA A 21 37.32 19.05 15.94
C ALA A 21 35.95 18.49 15.53
N PRO A 22 35.52 17.32 16.03
CA PRO A 22 34.16 16.88 15.81
C PRO A 22 33.29 17.86 16.59
N ALA A 23 32.60 18.75 15.88
CA ALA A 23 31.42 19.38 16.43
C ALA A 23 30.44 18.24 16.70
N ALA A 24 30.49 17.72 17.92
CA ALA A 24 29.49 16.81 18.44
C ALA A 24 28.17 17.58 18.39
N PHE A 25 27.38 17.34 17.34
CA PHE A 25 25.98 17.70 17.33
C PHE A 25 25.33 16.90 18.44
N ALA A 26 25.28 17.49 19.63
CA ALA A 26 24.46 17.00 20.73
C ALA A 26 23.02 17.08 20.24
N GLN A 27 22.51 15.96 19.72
CA GLN A 27 21.13 15.80 19.37
C GLN A 27 20.38 15.72 20.70
N THR A 28 19.97 16.87 21.22
CA THR A 28 19.02 16.92 22.34
C THR A 28 17.77 16.21 21.84
N ALA A 29 17.60 14.96 22.24
CA ALA A 29 16.35 14.25 22.09
C ALA A 29 15.34 14.98 22.96
N ALA A 30 14.68 15.99 22.39
CA ALA A 30 13.45 16.50 22.95
C ALA A 30 12.51 15.29 22.99
N ALA A 31 12.28 14.77 24.18
CA ALA A 31 11.23 13.80 24.41
C ALA A 31 9.94 14.47 23.92
N GLN A 32 9.50 14.09 22.73
CA GLN A 32 8.17 14.43 22.25
C GLN A 32 7.23 13.70 23.19
N THR A 33 6.78 14.39 24.23
CA THR A 33 5.65 13.96 25.02
C THR A 33 4.50 13.90 24.02
N ALA A 34 4.14 12.69 23.60
CA ALA A 34 2.97 12.49 22.77
C ALA A 34 1.81 13.21 23.47
N ALA A 35 1.28 14.26 22.84
CA ALA A 35 0.10 14.91 23.34
C ALA A 35 -0.96 13.82 23.55
N PRO A 36 -1.65 13.78 24.71
CA PRO A 36 -2.71 12.80 24.90
C PRO A 36 -3.66 12.93 23.72
N ALA A 37 -3.88 11.83 23.00
CA ALA A 37 -4.83 11.79 21.90
C ALA A 37 -6.14 12.36 22.43
N ALA A 38 -6.59 13.48 21.86
CA ALA A 38 -7.85 14.09 22.22
C ALA A 38 -8.91 13.00 22.09
N GLN A 39 -9.46 12.57 23.23
CA GLN A 39 -10.61 11.68 23.21
C GLN A 39 -11.79 12.56 22.83
N ASP A 40 -12.08 12.63 21.53
CA ASP A 40 -13.36 13.15 21.07
C ASP A 40 -14.42 12.41 21.90
N GLY A 41 -15.23 13.14 22.68
CA GLY A 41 -16.23 12.60 23.60
C GLY A 41 -17.40 11.89 22.91
N ARG A 42 -17.16 11.36 21.71
CA ARG A 42 -18.08 10.56 20.93
C ARG A 42 -18.05 9.13 21.47
N ALA A 43 -19.19 8.67 21.95
CA ALA A 43 -19.37 7.27 22.31
C ALA A 43 -18.96 6.36 21.14
N ALA A 44 -18.29 5.25 21.46
CA ALA A 44 -17.91 4.26 20.46
C ALA A 44 -19.17 3.75 19.72
N PRO A 45 -19.10 3.58 18.39
CA PRO A 45 -20.24 3.07 17.63
C PRO A 45 -20.56 1.64 18.05
N SER A 46 -21.84 1.33 18.25
CA SER A 46 -22.31 -0.03 18.57
C SER A 46 -22.30 -0.99 17.38
N LEU A 47 -22.20 -0.46 16.16
CA LEU A 47 -22.17 -1.21 14.92
C LEU A 47 -21.23 -0.54 13.92
N ILE A 48 -20.36 -1.35 13.31
CA ILE A 48 -19.54 -0.95 12.17
C ILE A 48 -20.05 -1.72 10.96
N VAL A 49 -20.43 -0.99 9.90
CA VAL A 49 -20.83 -1.57 8.61
C VAL A 49 -19.76 -1.22 7.58
N THR A 50 -19.12 -2.24 7.02
CA THR A 50 -18.16 -2.07 5.93
C THR A 50 -18.82 -2.51 4.62
N VAL A 51 -18.89 -1.60 3.65
CA VAL A 51 -19.48 -1.87 2.34
C VAL A 51 -18.38 -1.75 1.28
N VAL A 52 -18.16 -2.82 0.52
CA VAL A 52 -17.25 -2.84 -0.63
C VAL A 52 -18.10 -3.08 -1.86
N VAL A 53 -18.08 -2.14 -2.80
CA VAL A 53 -18.78 -2.27 -4.08
C VAL A 53 -17.76 -2.73 -5.12
N ASP A 54 -17.96 -3.94 -5.66
CA ASP A 54 -17.01 -4.50 -6.62
C ASP A 54 -16.96 -3.65 -7.91
N GLN A 55 -15.76 -3.48 -8.45
CA GLN A 55 -15.45 -2.65 -9.61
C GLN A 55 -15.86 -1.16 -9.57
N LEU A 56 -16.28 -0.61 -8.42
CA LEU A 56 -16.58 0.81 -8.30
C LEU A 56 -15.29 1.65 -8.18
N SER A 57 -14.73 2.06 -9.31
CA SER A 57 -13.54 2.93 -9.34
C SER A 57 -13.84 4.35 -8.85
N ALA A 58 -12.79 5.05 -8.38
CA ALA A 58 -12.89 6.47 -8.01
C ALA A 58 -13.35 7.36 -9.18
N ASN A 59 -12.96 7.02 -10.41
CA ASN A 59 -13.40 7.73 -11.62
C ASN A 59 -14.91 7.54 -11.83
N LEU A 60 -15.39 6.30 -11.78
CA LEU A 60 -16.81 5.98 -11.94
C LEU A 60 -17.66 6.66 -10.85
N PHE A 61 -17.19 6.60 -9.60
CA PHE A 61 -17.83 7.30 -8.49
C PHE A 61 -17.94 8.81 -8.76
N ASN A 62 -16.85 9.46 -9.17
CA ASN A 62 -16.85 10.90 -9.43
C ASN A 62 -17.70 11.29 -10.66
N GLN A 63 -17.68 10.48 -11.73
CA GLN A 63 -18.45 10.71 -12.95
C GLN A 63 -19.97 10.78 -12.66
N TYR A 64 -20.47 9.90 -11.80
CA TYR A 64 -21.90 9.80 -11.49
C TYR A 64 -22.29 10.47 -10.17
N ARG A 65 -21.34 11.09 -9.44
CA ARG A 65 -21.57 11.67 -8.11
C ARG A 65 -22.74 12.64 -8.06
N SER A 66 -22.89 13.49 -9.08
CA SER A 66 -23.97 14.47 -9.17
C SER A 66 -25.36 13.84 -9.37
N GLN A 67 -25.42 12.58 -9.79
CA GLN A 67 -26.67 11.85 -10.07
C GLN A 67 -27.14 11.01 -8.86
N PHE A 68 -26.34 10.88 -7.81
CA PHE A 68 -26.75 10.14 -6.61
C PHE A 68 -27.88 10.87 -5.88
N THR A 69 -28.90 10.13 -5.44
CA THR A 69 -30.05 10.66 -4.70
C THR A 69 -30.30 9.98 -3.35
N GLY A 70 -29.70 8.81 -3.11
CA GLY A 70 -29.91 7.98 -1.91
C GLY A 70 -28.66 7.81 -1.04
N GLY A 71 -28.40 6.57 -0.58
CA GLY A 71 -27.31 6.29 0.37
C GLY A 71 -25.92 6.74 -0.10
N LEU A 72 -25.59 6.58 -1.38
CA LEU A 72 -24.32 7.09 -1.94
C LEU A 72 -24.23 8.62 -1.91
N LYS A 73 -25.36 9.35 -2.05
CA LYS A 73 -25.41 10.80 -1.87
C LYS A 73 -25.12 11.16 -0.42
N THR A 74 -25.77 10.48 0.53
CA THR A 74 -25.53 10.69 1.96
C THR A 74 -24.06 10.50 2.32
N LEU A 75 -23.45 9.40 1.87
CA LEU A 75 -22.02 9.13 2.10
C LEU A 75 -21.12 10.17 1.43
N ALA A 76 -21.47 10.62 0.22
CA ALA A 76 -20.70 11.61 -0.52
C ALA A 76 -20.77 13.03 0.07
N ASP A 77 -21.91 13.41 0.65
CA ASP A 77 -22.16 14.78 1.12
C ASP A 77 -21.86 14.95 2.62
N GLN A 78 -22.11 13.92 3.43
CA GLN A 78 -22.02 13.99 4.90
C GLN A 78 -20.87 13.13 5.47
N GLY A 79 -20.30 12.24 4.66
CA GLY A 79 -19.20 11.38 5.05
C GLY A 79 -17.83 12.00 4.82
N MET A 80 -16.79 11.31 5.31
CA MET A 80 -15.41 11.60 4.94
C MET A 80 -15.09 10.87 3.63
N VAL A 81 -14.82 11.62 2.56
CA VAL A 81 -14.50 11.06 1.24
C VAL A 81 -13.02 11.21 0.94
N SER A 82 -12.32 10.09 0.74
CA SER A 82 -10.95 10.07 0.23
C SER A 82 -10.97 9.77 -1.26
N ILE A 83 -10.69 10.79 -2.09
CA ILE A 83 -10.63 10.65 -3.56
C ILE A 83 -9.36 9.95 -4.04
N ASN A 84 -8.34 9.87 -3.18
CA ASN A 84 -7.04 9.26 -3.46
C ASN A 84 -6.88 7.93 -2.70
N GLY A 85 -7.96 7.16 -2.61
CA GLY A 85 -7.92 5.78 -2.12
C GLY A 85 -7.40 4.85 -3.20
N TYR A 86 -6.38 4.04 -2.89
CA TYR A 86 -5.77 3.11 -3.84
C TYR A 86 -5.74 1.70 -3.28
N GLN A 87 -6.06 0.73 -4.13
CA GLN A 87 -5.57 -0.62 -3.97
C GLN A 87 -4.11 -0.65 -4.46
N THR A 88 -3.17 -0.44 -3.53
CA THR A 88 -1.75 -0.17 -3.83
C THR A 88 -0.94 -1.40 -4.26
N HIS A 89 -1.60 -2.55 -4.40
CA HIS A 89 -0.97 -3.77 -4.88
C HIS A 89 -1.10 -3.91 -6.40
N GLY A 90 -0.15 -4.62 -7.03
CA GLY A 90 -0.11 -4.78 -8.49
C GLY A 90 -1.20 -5.70 -9.08
N VAL A 91 -1.95 -6.42 -8.24
CA VAL A 91 -2.96 -7.40 -8.68
C VAL A 91 -4.37 -6.89 -8.33
N THR A 92 -4.99 -6.12 -9.20
CA THR A 92 -6.30 -5.49 -8.96
C THR A 92 -7.47 -6.42 -9.28
N VAL A 93 -7.51 -7.56 -8.59
CA VAL A 93 -8.61 -8.55 -8.67
C VAL A 93 -9.41 -8.60 -7.37
N THR A 94 -10.64 -9.12 -7.44
CA THR A 94 -11.60 -9.12 -6.34
C THR A 94 -11.04 -9.68 -5.04
N CYS A 95 -10.50 -10.91 -5.03
CA CYS A 95 -10.03 -11.55 -3.80
C CYS A 95 -8.84 -10.82 -3.16
N ALA A 96 -7.86 -10.42 -3.98
CA ALA A 96 -6.72 -9.66 -3.50
C ALA A 96 -7.16 -8.32 -2.88
N GLY A 97 -8.03 -7.56 -3.57
CA GLY A 97 -8.52 -6.26 -3.11
C GLY A 97 -9.39 -6.35 -1.86
N HIS A 98 -10.27 -7.35 -1.74
CA HIS A 98 -11.11 -7.52 -0.54
C HIS A 98 -10.29 -7.93 0.68
N SER A 99 -9.21 -8.71 0.47
CA SER A 99 -8.35 -9.12 1.57
C SER A 99 -7.71 -7.95 2.30
N THR A 100 -7.53 -6.79 1.65
CA THR A 100 -6.86 -5.63 2.25
C THR A 100 -7.78 -4.79 3.14
N VAL A 101 -9.09 -4.77 2.86
CA VAL A 101 -10.05 -3.80 3.43
C VAL A 101 -10.17 -3.90 4.94
N LEU A 102 -10.30 -5.12 5.47
CA LEU A 102 -10.49 -5.35 6.92
C LEU A 102 -9.24 -5.91 7.62
N THR A 103 -8.21 -6.28 6.86
CA THR A 103 -6.94 -6.74 7.46
C THR A 103 -5.90 -5.63 7.56
N GLY A 104 -5.99 -4.60 6.72
CA GLY A 104 -4.93 -3.60 6.56
C GLY A 104 -3.63 -4.15 5.96
N ALA A 105 -3.62 -5.40 5.48
CA ALA A 105 -2.45 -6.07 4.94
C ALA A 105 -2.49 -6.12 3.42
N HIS A 106 -1.33 -5.95 2.77
CA HIS A 106 -1.19 -6.23 1.33
C HIS A 106 -1.50 -7.70 1.00
N PRO A 107 -1.92 -8.03 -0.23
CA PRO A 107 -2.24 -9.39 -0.67
C PRO A 107 -1.18 -10.46 -0.30
N ALA A 108 0.10 -10.11 -0.45
CA ALA A 108 1.21 -11.01 -0.10
C ALA A 108 1.30 -11.32 1.41
N ARG A 109 0.79 -10.44 2.27
CA ARG A 109 0.76 -10.61 3.73
C ARG A 109 -0.57 -11.17 4.22
N SER A 110 -1.68 -10.89 3.54
CA SER A 110 -3.00 -11.49 3.85
C SER A 110 -3.09 -12.95 3.44
N GLY A 111 -2.20 -13.42 2.55
CA GLY A 111 -2.20 -14.79 2.03
C GLY A 111 -3.14 -14.99 0.83
N ILE A 112 -3.70 -13.91 0.28
CA ILE A 112 -4.64 -13.95 -0.86
C ILE A 112 -4.04 -13.14 -2.02
N PRO A 113 -3.12 -13.72 -2.82
CA PRO A 113 -2.36 -12.98 -3.83
C PRO A 113 -3.15 -12.66 -5.10
N ALA A 114 -4.19 -13.44 -5.41
CA ALA A 114 -5.02 -13.35 -6.60
C ALA A 114 -6.38 -14.04 -6.38
N ASN A 115 -7.24 -14.09 -7.40
CA ASN A 115 -8.44 -14.93 -7.38
C ASN A 115 -8.07 -16.41 -7.45
N ASP A 116 -7.14 -16.74 -8.35
CA ASP A 116 -6.61 -18.08 -8.55
C ASP A 116 -5.08 -17.99 -8.66
N TRP A 117 -4.37 -18.97 -8.11
CA TRP A 117 -2.91 -19.07 -8.24
C TRP A 117 -2.43 -20.52 -8.24
N LEU A 118 -1.25 -20.75 -8.81
CA LEU A 118 -0.55 -22.03 -8.70
C LEU A 118 0.05 -22.14 -7.30
N ASP A 119 -0.39 -23.12 -6.51
CA ASP A 119 0.27 -23.48 -5.26
C ASP A 119 1.58 -24.21 -5.60
N THR A 120 2.71 -23.62 -5.23
CA THR A 120 4.04 -24.17 -5.52
C THR A 120 4.36 -25.44 -4.72
N THR A 121 3.64 -25.71 -3.63
CA THR A 121 3.83 -26.92 -2.82
C THR A 121 3.11 -28.12 -3.43
N THR A 122 1.88 -27.93 -3.91
CA THR A 122 1.06 -29.01 -4.50
C THR A 122 1.13 -29.07 -6.02
N GLY A 123 1.59 -28.00 -6.66
CA GLY A 123 1.59 -27.84 -8.12
C GLY A 123 0.19 -27.69 -8.71
N GLN A 124 -0.83 -27.41 -7.89
CA GLN A 124 -2.23 -27.31 -8.32
C GLN A 124 -2.69 -25.85 -8.35
N GLU A 125 -3.60 -25.53 -9.26
CA GLU A 125 -4.29 -24.24 -9.25
C GLU A 125 -5.30 -24.20 -8.09
N THR A 126 -5.23 -23.15 -7.28
CA THR A 126 -6.03 -22.94 -6.08
C THR A 126 -6.81 -21.64 -6.19
N TYR A 127 -8.10 -21.68 -5.86
CA TYR A 127 -8.96 -20.51 -5.75
C TYR A 127 -8.93 -19.90 -4.34
N CYS A 128 -9.08 -18.58 -4.22
CA CYS A 128 -9.02 -17.84 -2.96
C CYS A 128 -10.01 -18.29 -1.88
N LEU A 129 -11.15 -18.89 -2.25
CA LEU A 129 -12.13 -19.43 -1.31
C LEU A 129 -12.16 -20.96 -1.28
N ALA A 130 -11.19 -21.62 -1.93
CA ALA A 130 -11.10 -23.07 -1.92
C ALA A 130 -10.87 -23.55 -0.49
N ALA A 131 -11.77 -24.42 -0.03
CA ALA A 131 -11.61 -25.12 1.23
C ALA A 131 -12.36 -26.47 1.13
N PRO A 132 -11.91 -27.53 1.80
CA PRO A 132 -12.54 -28.86 1.71
C PRO A 132 -14.04 -28.86 2.02
N GLN A 133 -14.47 -27.98 2.92
CA GLN A 133 -15.86 -27.82 3.35
C GLN A 133 -16.72 -26.95 2.44
N ASN A 134 -16.12 -26.20 1.51
CA ASN A 134 -16.85 -25.31 0.60
C ASN A 134 -17.26 -26.09 -0.65
N THR A 135 -18.50 -25.89 -1.09
CA THR A 135 -18.93 -26.27 -2.44
C THR A 135 -19.25 -24.99 -3.20
N LEU A 136 -18.59 -24.77 -4.34
CA LEU A 136 -18.91 -23.61 -5.19
C LEU A 136 -20.35 -23.71 -5.71
N ALA A 137 -21.05 -22.57 -5.77
CA ALA A 137 -22.45 -22.49 -6.19
C ALA A 137 -22.71 -23.06 -7.60
N HIS A 138 -21.69 -23.04 -8.48
CA HIS A 138 -21.77 -23.53 -9.86
C HIS A 138 -21.33 -25.01 -10.02
N GLY A 139 -21.01 -25.69 -8.92
CA GLY A 139 -20.71 -27.13 -8.90
C GLY A 139 -19.25 -27.44 -9.19
N LYS A 140 -18.62 -28.10 -8.20
CA LYS A 140 -17.23 -28.60 -8.14
C LYS A 140 -16.14 -27.56 -7.87
N ASN A 141 -15.32 -27.86 -6.86
CA ASN A 141 -14.13 -27.08 -6.49
C ASN A 141 -12.99 -27.19 -7.53
N THR A 142 -13.20 -27.92 -8.62
CA THR A 142 -12.27 -28.08 -9.76
C THR A 142 -12.53 -27.10 -10.89
N ASP A 143 -13.61 -26.34 -10.85
CA ASP A 143 -14.01 -25.38 -11.90
C ASP A 143 -13.35 -24.00 -11.73
N THR A 144 -12.45 -23.88 -10.75
CA THR A 144 -11.69 -22.68 -10.38
C THR A 144 -10.94 -22.08 -11.57
N ALA A 145 -10.30 -22.93 -12.37
CA ALA A 145 -9.59 -22.52 -13.59
C ALA A 145 -10.50 -22.00 -14.73
N ARG A 146 -11.82 -22.21 -14.67
CA ARG A 146 -12.76 -21.91 -15.77
C ARG A 146 -13.67 -20.73 -15.46
N SER A 147 -13.95 -20.45 -14.18
CA SER A 147 -14.89 -19.40 -13.81
C SER A 147 -14.39 -17.98 -14.11
N VAL A 148 -13.07 -17.74 -14.15
CA VAL A 148 -12.50 -16.38 -14.33
C VAL A 148 -12.00 -16.12 -15.75
N ARG A 149 -11.90 -17.14 -16.61
CA ARG A 149 -11.53 -16.96 -18.02
C ARG A 149 -12.64 -16.36 -18.89
N ASN A 150 -13.82 -16.10 -18.32
CA ASN A 150 -15.01 -15.68 -19.06
C ASN A 150 -15.67 -14.42 -18.48
N SER A 151 -14.89 -13.54 -17.83
CA SER A 151 -15.34 -12.23 -17.35
C SER A 151 -14.33 -11.15 -17.72
#